data_AF-A0A2W7QHE5-F1
#
_entry.id   AF-A0A2W7QHE5-F1
#
_cell.length_a   1.000
_cell.length_b   1.000
_cell.length_c   1.000
_cell.angle_alpha   90.00
_cell.angle_beta   90.00
_cell.angle_gamma   90.00
#
_symmetry.space_group_name_H-M   'P 1'
#
loop_
_entity.id
_entity.type
_entity.pdbx_description
1 polymer ?
#
loop_
_entity_poly.entity_id
_entity_poly.type
_entity_poly.pdbx_seq_one_letter_code
_entity_poly.pdbx_strand_id
1 'polypeptide(L)'
;MVDILALVLQHDEQAVLTAVELALIEGVPTKTHVLNLLHRLVDGKVIGGPPLDTPQALILRREPKANVERYDALRSQSAMGGRHAS
;
A
#
# COMPACT_ATOMS: atom_id res chain seq x y z
N MET A 1 11.20 14.54 3.47
CA MET A 1 10.36 15.00 4.61
C MET A 1 9.61 16.28 4.34
N VAL A 2 10.17 17.26 3.62
CA VAL A 2 9.43 18.46 3.19
C VAL A 2 8.11 18.12 2.48
N ASP A 3 8.13 17.09 1.62
CA ASP A 3 6.94 16.65 0.88
C ASP A 3 5.75 16.23 1.77
N ILE A 4 6.00 15.79 3.02
CA ILE A 4 4.90 15.42 3.94
C ILE A 4 4.20 16.68 4.46
N LEU A 5 4.95 17.75 4.73
CA LEU A 5 4.35 19.03 5.11
C LEU A 5 3.50 19.63 3.98
N ALA A 6 3.90 19.41 2.73
CA ALA A 6 3.15 19.84 1.56
C ALA A 6 1.78 19.13 1.41
N LEU A 7 1.57 17.98 2.05
CA LEU A 7 0.30 17.24 1.98
C LEU A 7 -0.87 18.04 2.57
N VAL A 8 -0.61 18.96 3.49
CA VAL A 8 -1.64 19.84 4.10
C VAL A 8 -2.30 20.76 3.07
N LEU A 9 -1.67 20.95 1.90
CA LEU A 9 -2.28 21.70 0.78
C LEU A 9 -3.42 20.93 0.10
N GLN A 10 -3.47 19.61 0.27
CA GLN A 10 -4.39 18.70 -0.45
C GLN A 10 -5.28 17.89 0.50
N HIS A 11 -4.88 17.75 1.76
CA HIS A 11 -5.57 16.98 2.78
C HIS A 11 -5.79 17.81 4.04
N ASP A 12 -6.75 17.39 4.85
CA ASP A 12 -6.96 17.96 6.17
C ASP A 12 -5.69 17.81 7.04
N GLU A 13 -5.31 18.89 7.73
CA GLU A 13 -4.10 18.95 8.54
C GLU A 13 -4.10 17.89 9.65
N GLN A 14 -5.25 17.65 10.29
CA GLN A 14 -5.35 16.68 11.39
C GLN A 14 -5.20 15.26 10.88
N ALA A 15 -5.69 14.95 9.68
CA ALA A 15 -5.45 13.66 9.04
C ALA A 15 -3.96 13.44 8.75
N VAL A 16 -3.25 14.46 8.28
CA VAL A 16 -1.80 14.39 8.02
C VAL A 16 -1.01 14.20 9.31
N LEU A 17 -1.34 14.96 10.36
CA LEU A 17 -0.71 14.82 11.67
C LEU A 17 -0.92 13.41 12.25
N THR A 18 -2.17 12.93 12.23
CA THR A 18 -2.53 11.59 12.72
C THR A 18 -1.73 10.50 12.00
N ALA A 19 -1.57 10.61 10.67
CA ALA A 19 -0.78 9.65 9.89
C ALA A 19 0.70 9.63 10.30
N VAL A 20 1.28 10.79 10.61
CA VAL A 20 2.68 10.91 11.06
C VAL A 20 2.85 10.31 12.46
N GLU A 21 1.93 10.59 13.38
CA GLU A 21 1.96 10.04 14.74
C GLU A 21 1.86 8.51 14.73
N LEU A 22 0.95 7.95 13.94
CA LEU A 22 0.82 6.50 13.77
C LEU A 22 2.10 5.87 13.20
N ALA A 23 2.72 6.49 12.19
CA ALA A 23 3.98 6.00 11.63
C ALA A 23 5.13 5.98 12.65
N LEU A 24 5.15 6.96 13.56
CA LEU A 24 6.12 7.03 14.64
C LEU A 24 5.85 5.96 15.72
N ILE A 25 4.58 5.76 16.10
CA ILE A 25 4.18 4.73 17.07
C ILE A 25 4.53 3.33 16.57
N GLU A 26 4.34 3.07 15.27
CA GLU A 26 4.69 1.79 14.64
C GLU A 26 6.20 1.64 14.39
N GLY A 27 7.01 2.68 14.64
CA GLY A 27 8.46 2.65 14.43
C GLY A 27 8.88 2.66 12.95
N VAL A 28 7.98 3.03 12.03
CA VAL A 28 8.23 3.07 10.59
C VAL A 28 7.99 4.49 10.03
N PRO A 29 8.81 5.50 10.40
CA PRO A 29 8.62 6.89 9.99
C PRO A 29 9.11 7.18 8.57
N THR A 30 8.65 6.38 7.60
CA THR A 30 8.99 6.55 6.19
C THR A 30 7.90 7.32 5.45
N LYS A 31 8.27 8.11 4.43
CA LYS A 31 7.32 8.86 3.59
C LYS A 31 6.21 7.97 3.05
N THR A 32 6.57 6.79 2.54
CA THR A 32 5.63 5.83 1.96
C THR A 32 4.64 5.32 2.99
N HIS A 33 5.10 5.06 4.21
CA HIS A 33 4.23 4.59 5.30
C HIS A 33 3.23 5.64 5.75
N VAL A 34 3.68 6.90 5.90
CA VAL A 34 2.80 8.04 6.21
C VAL A 34 1.72 8.22 5.13
N LEU A 35 2.09 8.15 3.84
CA LEU A 35 1.13 8.26 2.74
C LEU A 35 0.08 7.14 2.76
N ASN A 36 0.50 5.91 3.07
CA ASN A 36 -0.43 4.78 3.19
C ASN A 36 -1.40 4.96 4.35
N LEU A 37 -0.93 5.43 5.51
CA LEU A 37 -1.78 5.71 6.66
C LEU A 37 -2.76 6.85 6.36
N LEU A 38 -2.29 7.92 5.72
CA LEU A 38 -3.13 9.04 5.30
C LEU A 38 -4.24 8.60 4.32
N HIS A 39 -3.90 7.80 3.30
CA HIS A 39 -4.91 7.23 2.41
C HIS A 39 -5.97 6.42 3.17
N ARG A 40 -5.57 5.61 4.16
CA ARG A 40 -6.52 4.82 4.96
C ARG A 40 -7.41 5.68 5.84
N LEU A 41 -6.87 6.77 6.39
CA LEU A 41 -7.61 7.75 7.19
C LEU A 41 -8.64 8.51 6.35
N VAL A 42 -8.29 8.90 5.13
CA VAL A 42 -9.14 9.69 4.24
C VAL A 42 -10.16 8.84 3.48
N ASP A 43 -9.77 7.67 2.98
CA ASP A 43 -10.65 6.80 2.19
C ASP A 43 -11.72 6.10 3.05
N GLY A 44 -11.58 6.11 4.38
CA GLY A 44 -12.48 5.44 5.32
C GLY A 44 -12.53 3.91 5.17
N LYS A 45 -11.75 3.34 4.25
CA LYS A 45 -11.65 1.90 4.02
C LYS A 45 -10.69 1.28 5.04
N VAL A 46 -11.30 0.89 6.16
CA VAL A 46 -10.85 -0.16 7.08
C VAL A 46 -9.57 0.18 7.84
N ILE A 47 -9.72 1.08 8.81
CA ILE A 47 -8.94 1.06 10.05
C ILE A 47 -9.77 0.23 11.02
N GLY A 48 -9.30 -0.98 11.38
CA GLY A 48 -10.06 -1.88 12.27
C GLY A 48 -10.79 -3.04 11.58
N GLY A 49 -10.35 -3.42 10.36
CA GLY A 49 -10.71 -4.74 9.83
C GLY A 49 -10.30 -5.82 10.82
N PRO A 50 -11.06 -6.93 10.91
CA PRO A 50 -10.70 -8.00 11.83
C PRO A 50 -9.23 -8.38 11.62
N PRO A 51 -8.49 -8.72 12.69
CA PRO A 51 -7.13 -9.23 12.55
C PRO A 51 -7.12 -10.26 11.44
N LEU A 52 -6.23 -10.07 10.46
CA LEU A 52 -6.09 -11.02 9.38
C LEU A 52 -5.63 -12.33 10.02
N ASP A 53 -6.51 -13.32 10.06
CA ASP A 53 -6.15 -14.68 10.43
C ASP A 53 -5.31 -15.25 9.30
N THR A 54 -4.02 -14.92 9.32
CA THR A 54 -3.08 -15.42 8.32
C THR A 54 -2.96 -16.91 8.54
N PRO A 55 -3.16 -17.74 7.49
CA PRO A 55 -2.93 -19.17 7.63
C PRO A 55 -1.51 -19.42 8.13
N GLN A 56 -1.33 -20.54 8.82
CA GLN A 56 0.01 -20.98 9.25
C GLN A 56 1.00 -20.88 8.08
N ALA A 57 2.22 -20.44 8.39
CA ALA A 57 3.29 -20.27 7.42
C ALA A 57 3.34 -21.47 6.45
N LEU A 58 3.20 -21.18 5.15
CA LEU A 58 3.17 -22.20 4.12
C LEU A 58 4.53 -22.91 4.04
N ILE A 59 4.52 -24.24 4.14
CA ILE A 59 5.70 -25.05 3.92
C ILE A 59 5.84 -25.30 2.41
N LEU A 60 6.96 -24.86 1.84
CA LEU A 60 7.28 -25.13 0.44
C LEU A 60 7.54 -26.63 0.24
N ARG A 61 6.59 -27.33 -0.38
CA ARG A 61 6.80 -28.72 -0.84
C ARG A 61 7.63 -28.80 -2.12
N ARG A 62 7.68 -27.71 -2.88
CA ARG A 62 8.38 -27.57 -4.16
C ARG A 62 8.93 -26.17 -4.26
N GLU A 63 10.17 -26.07 -4.70
CA GLU A 63 10.81 -24.79 -4.92
C GLU A 63 10.08 -24.02 -6.04
N PRO A 64 9.71 -22.75 -5.82
CA PRO A 64 9.13 -21.93 -6.88
C PRO A 64 10.14 -21.76 -8.03
N LYS A 65 9.67 -21.96 -9.26
CA LYS A 65 10.46 -21.59 -10.44
C LYS A 65 10.41 -20.08 -10.63
N ALA A 66 11.55 -19.47 -10.89
CA ALA A 66 11.66 -18.07 -11.30
C ALA A 66 11.14 -17.88 -12.74
N ASN A 67 9.85 -18.15 -12.96
CA ASN A 67 9.21 -18.05 -14.27
C ASN A 67 8.66 -16.63 -14.48
N VAL A 68 9.47 -15.78 -15.13
CA VAL A 68 9.09 -14.41 -15.51
C VAL A 68 8.11 -14.38 -16.69
N GLU A 69 8.10 -15.40 -17.56
CA GLU A 69 7.25 -15.48 -18.75
C GLU A 69 5.76 -15.42 -18.40
N ARG A 70 5.38 -15.92 -17.21
CA ARG A 70 4.01 -15.84 -16.70
C ARG A 70 3.53 -14.39 -16.57
N TYR A 71 4.40 -13.48 -16.14
CA TYR A 71 4.07 -12.06 -16.02
C TYR A 71 4.09 -11.36 -17.38
N ASP A 72 5.03 -11.72 -18.26
CA ASP A 72 5.12 -11.16 -19.61
C ASP A 72 3.87 -11.48 -20.45
N ALA A 73 3.34 -12.70 -20.31
CA ALA A 73 2.09 -13.11 -20.93
C ALA A 73 0.89 -12.30 -20.42
N LEU A 74 0.81 -12.03 -19.12
CA LEU A 74 -0.26 -11.20 -18.55
C LEU A 74 -0.14 -9.74 -18.99
N ARG A 75 1.09 -9.21 -19.01
CA ARG A 75 1.38 -7.83 -19.41
C ARG A 75 1.04 -7.59 -20.88
N SER A 76 1.31 -8.55 -21.75
CA SER A 76 0.91 -8.48 -23.16
C SER A 76 -0.61 -8.54 -23.33
N GLN A 77 -1.32 -9.36 -22.54
CA GLN A 77 -2.78 -9.38 -22.52
C GLN A 77 -3.40 -8.07 -22.02
N SER A 78 -2.86 -7.48 -20.95
CA SER A 78 -3.30 -6.17 -20.45
C SER A 78 -3.01 -5.03 -21.43
N ALA A 79 -1.94 -5.13 -22.23
CA ALA A 79 -1.64 -4.18 -23.30
C ALA A 79 -2.61 -4.30 -24.49
N MET A 80 -3.19 -5.48 -24.74
CA MET A 80 -4.20 -5.71 -25.77
C MET A 80 -5.63 -5.33 -25.34
N GLY A 81 -5.90 -5.26 -24.03
CA GLY A 81 -7.19 -4.89 -23.46
C GLY A 81 -7.18 -3.51 -22.82
N GLY A 82 -7.28 -2.45 -23.62
CA GLY A 82 -7.75 -1.13 -23.19
C GLY A 82 -6.84 -0.38 -22.22
N ARG A 83 -6.26 0.72 -22.71
CA ARG A 83 -5.64 1.77 -21.88
C ARG A 83 -6.71 2.39 -20.98
N HIS A 84 -6.88 1.84 -19.78
CA HIS A 84 -7.63 2.48 -18.70
C HIS A 84 -6.64 2.89 -17.61
N ALA A 85 -5.89 3.94 -17.89
CA ALA A 85 -5.24 4.75 -16.88
C ALA A 85 -5.47 6.21 -17.31
N SER A 86 -6.64 6.72 -16.93
CA SER A 86 -6.94 8.15 -16.86
C SER A 86 -6.81 8.58 -15.41
#